data_AF-A0A5P9J0A7-F1
#
_entry.id   AF-A0A5P9J0A7-F1
#
_cell.length_a   1.000
_cell.length_b   1.000
_cell.length_c   1.000
_cell.angle_alpha   90.00
_cell.angle_beta   90.00
_cell.angle_gamma   90.00
#
_symmetry.space_group_name_H-M   'P 1'
#
loop_
_entity.id
_entity.type
_entity.pdbx_description
1 polymer ?
#
loop_
_entity_poly.entity_id
_entity_poly.type
_entity_poly.pdbx_seq_one_letter_code
_entity_poly.pdbx_strand_id
1 'polypeptide(L)'
;MKFLISALAIFLLIGCTTGRLEYVTPEGETKYGCETEYTWQPSVDKYAVEYILSYCAKQAAQLGNTVVNTNLLNLNLSIPAPPTGQNWSFDLAKSMYKKGQLTDKQYGYLIAYLDLGHDKG
;
A
#
# COMPACT_ATOMS: atom_id res chain seq x y z
N MET A 1 41.96 -5.44 10.12
CA MET A 1 40.91 -6.40 10.54
C MET A 1 39.82 -5.81 11.47
N LYS A 2 39.96 -4.60 12.04
CA LYS A 2 38.90 -3.97 12.85
C LYS A 2 37.79 -3.26 12.05
N PHE A 3 38.03 -2.93 10.78
CA PHE A 3 37.07 -2.20 9.92
C PHE A 3 36.06 -3.10 9.20
N LEU A 4 36.26 -4.43 9.17
CA LEU A 4 35.33 -5.35 8.48
C LEU A 4 34.09 -5.69 9.33
N ILE A 5 34.16 -5.55 10.65
CA ILE A 5 33.06 -5.89 11.56
C ILE A 5 31.99 -4.78 11.60
N SER A 6 32.36 -3.54 11.28
CA SER A 6 31.43 -2.39 11.30
C SER A 6 30.51 -2.30 10.08
N ALA A 7 30.80 -3.03 9.00
CA ALA A 7 29.99 -3.02 7.76
C ALA A 7 28.80 -4.00 7.83
N LEU A 8 28.84 -5.01 8.70
CA LEU A 8 27.81 -6.06 8.78
C LEU A 8 26.55 -5.61 9.55
N ALA A 9 26.66 -4.60 10.42
CA ALA A 9 25.54 -4.11 11.23
C ALA A 9 24.54 -3.24 10.43
N ILE A 10 24.91 -2.75 9.25
CA ILE A 10 24.09 -1.82 8.45
C ILE A 10 23.03 -2.56 7.61
N PHE A 11 23.15 -3.87 7.41
CA PHE A 11 22.21 -4.66 6.60
C PHE A 11 20.91 -5.06 7.32
N LEU A 12 20.76 -4.78 8.62
CA LEU A 12 19.59 -5.21 9.41
C LEU A 12 18.42 -4.21 9.42
N LEU A 13 18.51 -3.11 8.68
CA LEU A 13 17.47 -2.06 8.62
C LEU A 13 16.68 -2.05 7.30
N ILE A 14 16.57 -3.20 6.62
CA ILE A 14 15.57 -3.34 5.55
C ILE A 14 14.19 -3.38 6.24
N GLY A 15 13.52 -2.23 6.30
CA GLY A 15 12.18 -2.13 6.86
C GLY A 15 11.16 -2.69 5.86
N CYS A 16 10.61 -3.87 6.15
CA CYS A 16 9.37 -4.32 5.53
C CYS A 16 8.21 -3.50 6.12
N THR A 17 7.36 -2.94 5.26
CA THR A 17 6.11 -2.32 5.69
C THR A 17 5.00 -3.34 5.46
N THR A 18 4.37 -3.79 6.53
CA THR A 18 3.32 -4.81 6.49
C THR A 18 2.01 -4.28 7.07
N GLY A 19 0.91 -4.93 6.71
CA GLY A 19 -0.39 -4.64 7.28
C GLY A 19 -1.37 -5.77 7.07
N ARG A 20 -2.35 -5.88 7.97
CA ARG A 20 -3.49 -6.80 7.85
C ARG A 20 -4.76 -6.10 8.30
N LEU A 21 -5.88 -6.45 7.67
CA LEU A 21 -7.20 -5.99 8.06
C LEU A 21 -7.76 -6.91 9.16
N GLU A 22 -8.34 -6.31 10.18
CA GLU A 22 -9.13 -7.00 11.21
C GLU A 22 -10.59 -6.57 11.10
N TYR A 23 -11.50 -7.54 11.11
CA TYR A 23 -12.94 -7.30 11.06
C TYR A 23 -13.71 -8.38 11.83
N VAL A 24 -14.95 -8.06 12.20
CA VAL A 24 -15.88 -8.98 12.87
C VAL A 24 -17.00 -9.35 11.89
N THR A 25 -17.26 -10.65 11.73
CA THR A 25 -18.33 -11.15 10.85
C THR A 25 -19.72 -10.90 11.44
N PRO A 26 -20.80 -11.00 10.64
CA PRO A 26 -22.17 -10.91 11.17
C PRO A 26 -22.48 -11.93 12.28
N GLU A 27 -21.80 -13.07 12.30
CA GLU A 27 -21.92 -14.11 13.33
C GLU A 27 -21.15 -13.79 14.62
N GLY A 28 -20.41 -12.67 14.65
CA GLY A 28 -19.61 -12.23 15.80
C GLY A 28 -18.18 -12.80 15.85
N GLU A 29 -17.70 -13.45 14.79
CA GLU A 29 -16.35 -14.01 14.73
C GLU A 29 -15.33 -12.95 14.32
N THR A 30 -14.19 -12.84 15.03
CA THR A 30 -13.08 -11.98 14.60
C THR A 30 -12.23 -12.67 13.54
N LYS A 31 -12.04 -12.03 12.39
CA LYS A 31 -11.23 -12.51 11.27
C LYS A 31 -10.17 -11.51 10.86
N TYR A 32 -9.11 -12.05 10.28
CA TYR A 32 -8.03 -11.28 9.67
C TYR A 32 -8.00 -11.56 8.17
N GLY A 33 -7.79 -10.52 7.37
CA GLY A 33 -7.71 -10.62 5.91
C GLY A 33 -6.81 -9.56 5.31
N CYS A 34 -6.59 -9.63 3.99
CA CYS A 34 -5.76 -8.69 3.24
C CYS A 34 -4.42 -8.40 3.92
N GLU A 35 -3.66 -9.47 4.17
CA GLU A 35 -2.27 -9.36 4.56
C GLU A 35 -1.45 -8.91 3.35
N THR A 36 -0.70 -7.83 3.51
CA THR A 36 0.12 -7.24 2.45
C THR A 36 1.45 -6.77 3.00
N GLU A 37 2.47 -6.86 2.17
CA GLU A 37 3.84 -6.45 2.48
C GLU A 37 4.43 -5.71 1.29
N TYR A 38 5.10 -4.59 1.58
CA TYR A 38 5.93 -3.84 0.64
C TYR A 38 7.32 -3.64 1.25
N THR A 39 8.31 -3.60 0.37
CA THR A 39 9.72 -3.51 0.76
C THR A 39 10.44 -2.46 -0.07
N TRP A 40 11.60 -2.01 0.44
CA TRP A 40 12.60 -1.15 -0.19
C TRP A 40 12.38 0.36 -0.11
N GLN A 41 11.18 0.85 0.21
CA GLN A 41 10.95 2.30 0.33
C GLN A 41 9.91 2.66 1.40
N PRO A 42 10.27 2.59 2.71
CA PRO A 42 9.32 2.73 3.82
C PRO A 42 8.44 3.99 3.79
N SER A 43 8.95 5.11 3.25
CA SER A 43 8.19 6.36 3.16
C SER A 43 7.03 6.29 2.16
N VAL A 44 7.15 5.42 1.14
CA VAL A 44 6.13 5.13 0.12
C VAL A 44 5.32 3.90 0.47
N ASP A 45 6.00 2.83 0.91
CA ASP A 45 5.41 1.52 1.19
C ASP A 45 4.25 1.60 2.19
N LYS A 46 4.36 2.48 3.20
CA LYS A 46 3.28 2.75 4.16
C LYS A 46 1.96 3.17 3.49
N TYR A 47 2.04 3.91 2.38
CA TYR A 47 0.86 4.37 1.65
C TYR A 47 0.30 3.27 0.74
N ALA A 48 1.15 2.40 0.19
CA ALA A 48 0.66 1.23 -0.55
C ALA A 48 -0.10 0.27 0.36
N VAL A 49 0.44 -0.04 1.55
CA VAL A 49 -0.26 -0.82 2.59
C VAL A 49 -1.56 -0.14 3.00
N GLU A 50 -1.54 1.18 3.26
CA GLU A 50 -2.73 1.96 3.62
C GLU A 50 -3.84 1.85 2.55
N TYR A 51 -3.47 1.94 1.26
CA TYR A 51 -4.41 1.82 0.15
C TYR A 51 -5.08 0.44 0.13
N ILE A 52 -4.29 -0.64 0.19
CA ILE A 52 -4.81 -2.02 0.15
C ILE A 52 -5.72 -2.28 1.35
N LEU A 53 -5.29 -1.89 2.56
CA LEU A 53 -6.09 -2.09 3.76
C LEU A 53 -7.39 -1.31 3.72
N SER A 54 -7.38 -0.08 3.20
CA SER A 54 -8.60 0.72 3.01
C SER A 54 -9.54 0.11 1.96
N TYR A 55 -8.99 -0.34 0.84
CA TYR A 55 -9.76 -1.02 -0.20
C TYR A 55 -10.46 -2.26 0.39
N CYS A 56 -9.70 -3.11 1.08
CA CYS A 56 -10.23 -4.29 1.73
C CYS A 56 -11.23 -3.99 2.84
N ALA A 57 -10.99 -2.96 3.65
CA ALA A 57 -11.94 -2.53 4.68
C ALA A 57 -13.29 -2.16 4.06
N LYS A 58 -13.29 -1.41 2.96
CA LYS A 58 -14.51 -1.03 2.25
C LYS A 58 -15.23 -2.24 1.66
N GLN A 59 -14.51 -3.21 1.09
CA GLN A 59 -15.08 -4.47 0.61
C GLN A 59 -15.68 -5.30 1.77
N ALA A 60 -14.95 -5.45 2.88
CA ALA A 60 -15.43 -6.18 4.05
C ALA A 60 -16.71 -5.55 4.62
N ALA A 61 -16.77 -4.22 4.71
CA ALA A 61 -17.96 -3.50 5.14
C ALA A 61 -19.15 -3.68 4.18
N GLN A 62 -18.90 -3.69 2.86
CA GLN A 62 -19.94 -3.99 1.86
C GLN A 62 -20.52 -5.40 2.01
N LEU A 63 -19.72 -6.35 2.49
CA LEU A 63 -20.16 -7.72 2.81
C LEU A 63 -20.87 -7.83 4.17
N GLY A 64 -21.10 -6.71 4.87
CA GLY A 64 -21.78 -6.69 6.17
C GLY A 64 -20.88 -6.96 7.37
N ASN A 65 -19.56 -7.04 7.19
CA ASN A 65 -18.62 -7.19 8.31
C ASN A 65 -18.38 -5.84 9.01
N THR A 66 -18.10 -5.90 10.32
CA THR A 66 -17.70 -4.73 11.11
C THR A 66 -16.19 -4.58 11.08
N VAL A 67 -15.67 -3.56 10.38
CA VAL A 67 -14.24 -3.26 10.36
C VAL A 67 -13.80 -2.67 11.69
N VAL A 68 -12.74 -3.25 12.30
CA VAL A 68 -12.23 -2.81 13.61
C VAL A 68 -11.55 -1.43 13.51
N ASN A 69 -10.65 -1.25 12.54
CA ASN A 69 -10.02 0.05 12.29
C ASN A 69 -10.86 0.89 11.32
N THR A 70 -11.84 1.61 11.85
CA THR A 70 -12.80 2.41 11.05
C THR A 70 -12.16 3.56 10.28
N ASN A 71 -10.96 4.02 10.64
CA ASN A 71 -10.23 5.04 9.88
C ASN A 71 -9.99 4.60 8.43
N LEU A 72 -9.79 3.29 8.20
CA LEU A 72 -9.61 2.71 6.87
C LEU A 72 -10.81 2.93 5.96
N LEU A 73 -12.02 3.07 6.50
CA LEU A 73 -13.24 3.33 5.73
C LEU A 73 -13.31 4.76 5.20
N ASN A 74 -12.65 5.71 5.87
CA ASN A 74 -12.74 7.13 5.60
C ASN A 74 -11.64 7.65 4.66
N LEU A 75 -10.66 6.81 4.31
CA LEU A 75 -9.55 7.22 3.44
C LEU A 75 -10.03 7.46 2.01
N ASN A 76 -9.60 8.58 1.43
CA ASN A 76 -9.80 8.86 0.02
C ASN A 76 -8.75 8.12 -0.81
N LEU A 77 -9.19 7.16 -1.62
CA LEU A 77 -8.35 6.32 -2.48
C LEU A 77 -8.21 6.85 -3.91
N SER A 78 -8.37 8.16 -4.11
CA SER A 78 -8.23 8.77 -5.44
C SER A 78 -6.82 8.57 -5.99
N ILE A 79 -6.74 8.12 -7.24
CA ILE A 79 -5.51 7.98 -8.02
C ILE A 79 -5.38 9.17 -8.97
N PRO A 80 -4.20 9.81 -9.08
CA PRO A 80 -4.00 10.89 -10.05
C PRO A 80 -4.24 10.39 -11.48
N ALA A 81 -4.74 11.26 -12.36
CA ALA A 81 -4.89 10.91 -13.76
C ALA A 81 -3.51 10.67 -14.42
N PRO A 82 -3.38 9.69 -15.33
CA PRO A 82 -2.16 9.52 -16.10
C PRO A 82 -1.97 10.70 -17.05
N PRO A 83 -0.73 10.93 -17.55
CA PRO A 83 -0.47 11.87 -18.63
C PRO A 83 -1.39 11.63 -19.84
N THR A 84 -1.77 12.70 -20.54
CA THR A 84 -2.67 12.63 -21.69
C THR A 84 -2.20 11.60 -22.72
N GLY A 85 -3.11 10.71 -23.12
CA GLY A 85 -2.86 9.66 -24.10
C GLY A 85 -2.05 8.47 -23.58
N GLN A 86 -1.81 8.38 -22.27
CA GLN A 86 -1.13 7.25 -21.63
C GLN A 86 -2.03 6.58 -20.61
N ASN A 87 -1.76 5.31 -20.34
CA ASN A 87 -2.30 4.58 -19.21
C ASN A 87 -1.22 4.45 -18.14
N TRP A 88 -1.64 4.24 -16.90
CA TRP A 88 -0.69 3.96 -15.84
C TRP A 88 0.01 2.62 -16.06
N SER A 89 1.30 2.62 -15.77
CA SER A 89 2.13 1.43 -15.68
C SER A 89 3.14 1.63 -14.55
N PHE A 90 3.70 0.54 -14.03
CA PHE A 90 4.73 0.62 -12.98
C PHE A 90 5.91 1.47 -13.42
N ASP A 91 6.36 1.35 -14.67
CA ASP A 91 7.48 2.11 -15.21
C ASP A 91 7.17 3.60 -15.32
N LEU A 92 5.96 3.95 -15.78
CA LEU A 92 5.53 5.34 -15.89
C LEU A 92 5.42 5.98 -14.50
N ALA A 93 4.77 5.30 -13.56
CA ALA A 93 4.63 5.73 -12.16
C ALA A 93 6.00 5.98 -11.53
N LYS A 94 6.92 5.02 -11.66
CA LYS A 94 8.29 5.12 -11.13
C LYS A 94 9.07 6.28 -11.77
N SER A 95 8.94 6.46 -13.08
CA SER A 95 9.59 7.56 -13.81
C SER A 95 9.11 8.93 -13.32
N MET A 96 7.79 9.11 -13.17
CA MET A 96 7.20 10.35 -12.68
C MET A 96 7.54 10.63 -11.22
N TYR A 97 7.55 9.60 -10.37
CA TYR A 97 7.98 9.72 -8.98
C TYR A 97 9.43 10.18 -8.87
N LYS A 98 10.36 9.57 -9.63
CA LYS A 98 11.77 9.98 -9.67
C LYS A 98 11.98 11.41 -10.16
N LYS A 99 11.05 11.96 -10.94
CA LYS A 99 11.04 13.35 -11.41
C LYS A 99 10.39 14.32 -10.41
N GLY A 100 9.93 13.84 -9.26
CA GLY A 100 9.23 14.66 -8.26
C GLY A 100 7.81 15.07 -8.67
N GLN A 101 7.23 14.41 -9.68
CA GLN A 101 5.89 14.71 -10.18
C GLN A 101 4.78 13.96 -9.42
N LEU A 102 5.15 12.97 -8.61
CA LEU A 102 4.27 12.27 -7.69
C LEU A 102 4.83 12.42 -6.28
N THR A 103 3.96 12.70 -5.32
CA THR A 103 4.29 12.59 -3.89
C THR A 103 4.44 11.12 -3.48
N ASP A 104 5.07 10.86 -2.33
CA ASP A 104 5.18 9.50 -1.77
C ASP A 104 3.82 8.81 -1.65
N LYS A 105 2.80 9.57 -1.21
CA LYS A 105 1.42 9.06 -1.09
C LYS A 105 0.82 8.70 -2.44
N GLN A 106 0.90 9.60 -3.41
CA GLN A 106 0.36 9.34 -4.75
C GLN A 106 1.04 8.15 -5.42
N TYR A 107 2.36 8.05 -5.29
CA TYR A 107 3.10 6.93 -5.84
C TYR A 107 2.75 5.62 -5.13
N GLY A 108 2.74 5.58 -3.80
CA GLY A 108 2.38 4.37 -3.05
C GLY A 108 0.96 3.88 -3.34
N TYR A 109 -0.01 4.81 -3.40
CA TYR A 109 -1.39 4.47 -3.79
C TYR A 109 -1.48 3.96 -5.23
N LEU A 110 -0.74 4.57 -6.15
CA LEU A 110 -0.71 4.15 -7.55
C LEU A 110 -0.09 2.76 -7.72
N ILE A 111 0.95 2.42 -6.96
CA ILE A 111 1.52 1.06 -6.95
C ILE A 111 0.48 0.05 -6.48
N ALA A 112 -0.18 0.30 -5.35
CA ALA A 112 -1.23 -0.58 -4.85
C ALA A 112 -2.42 -0.72 -5.82
N TYR A 113 -2.83 0.37 -6.48
CA TYR A 113 -3.86 0.36 -7.51
C TYR A 113 -3.50 -0.55 -8.70
N LEU A 114 -2.24 -0.48 -9.17
CA LEU A 114 -1.74 -1.33 -10.25
C LEU A 114 -1.60 -2.80 -9.81
N ASP A 115 -1.14 -3.06 -8.58
CA ASP A 115 -1.03 -4.43 -8.04
C ASP A 115 -2.38 -5.12 -7.93
N LEU A 116 -3.44 -4.36 -7.58
CA LEU A 116 -4.81 -4.85 -7.58
C LEU A 116 -5.42 -4.99 -8.98
N GLY A 117 -4.70 -4.57 -10.03
CA GLY A 117 -5.14 -4.65 -11.43
C GLY A 117 -6.30 -3.71 -11.78
N HIS A 118 -6.50 -2.64 -11.00
CA HIS A 118 -7.60 -1.69 -11.21
C HIS A 118 -7.41 -0.79 -12.44
N ASP A 119 -6.23 -0.84 -13.07
CA ASP A 119 -5.90 -0.19 -14.35
C ASP A 119 -6.49 -0.90 -15.57
N LYS A 120 -6.93 -2.16 -15.41
CA LYS A 120 -7.35 -3.05 -16.51
C LYS A 120 -8.86 -3.06 -16.75
N GLY A 121 -9.54 -1.95 -16.47
CA GLY A 121 -10.99 -1.79 -16.66
C GLY A 121 -11.48 -2.24 -18.04
#